data_AF-J3IRY4-F1
#
_entry.id   AF-J3IRY4-F1
#
_cell.length_a   1.000
_cell.length_b   1.000
_cell.length_c   1.000
_cell.angle_alpha   90.00
_cell.angle_beta   90.00
_cell.angle_gamma   90.00
#
_symmetry.space_group_name_H-M   'P 1'
#
loop_
_entity.id
_entity.type
_entity.pdbx_description
1 polymer ?
#
loop_
_entity_poly.entity_id
_entity_poly.type
_entity_poly.pdbx_seq_one_letter_code
_entity_poly.pdbx_strand_id
1 'polypeptide(L)'
;MFDVEWDDEKRVWWTTESKMCDGLTRWLPYEPTQLHQLHALPAFTSSESDKIHLQKLAQSCEFREWMLLMLPDGKWGAFWRADLDTPAATAVAAGNYLEGCRFVSSLQNEAFAYMRENRMYNGPLRSEESTWMKGEDDDVYSAADNAHCVGHLTIAGRTIEIHLPLACEELVEHLESNAPLSKDSHLAFEVLDYLDQNTPDNVKYPLPEQLDRAEEMSKKMHLPISRLERSNRAACAAFIDAHKADFTMYRAIARQLEQEGWPLVKKVNNYVKWSSARAMLSEGMPWEVIAQQYGVKTKLTIDRYAALATAAEEETPELLTEPFFQNLIKLSLEGGSVESEVKKIVQAWVWAEFNRERWIRKVSRTLQTELIKK
;
A
#
# COMPACT_ATOMS: atom_id res chain seq x y z
N MET A 1 12.23 36.32 38.13
CA MET A 1 10.94 36.28 38.84
C MET A 1 10.12 35.25 38.07
N PHE A 2 9.91 34.08 38.69
CA PHE A 2 9.30 32.91 38.04
C PHE A 2 8.00 32.63 38.79
N ASP A 3 6.87 32.63 38.07
CA ASP A 3 5.58 32.28 38.63
C ASP A 3 5.35 30.78 38.41
N VAL A 4 4.97 30.09 39.49
CA VAL A 4 4.56 28.68 39.46
C VAL A 4 3.08 28.63 39.73
N GLU A 5 2.30 28.15 38.77
CA GLU A 5 0.88 27.86 38.96
C GLU A 5 0.70 26.41 39.42
N TRP A 6 -0.08 26.24 40.46
CA TRP A 6 -0.43 24.96 41.06
C TRP A 6 -1.93 24.71 40.82
N ASP A 7 -2.31 23.48 40.46
CA ASP A 7 -3.73 23.11 40.49
C ASP A 7 -4.24 22.93 41.93
N ASP A 8 -5.56 22.77 42.07
CA ASP A 8 -6.23 22.60 43.36
C ASP A 8 -5.79 21.32 44.12
N GLU A 9 -5.07 20.41 43.44
CA GLU A 9 -4.48 19.19 44.00
C GLU A 9 -2.95 19.31 44.20
N LYS A 10 -2.39 20.53 44.08
CA LYS A 10 -0.96 20.85 44.22
C LYS A 10 -0.05 20.14 43.20
N ARG A 11 -0.50 19.99 41.96
CA ARG A 11 0.31 19.45 40.86
C ARG A 11 0.77 20.55 39.91
N VAL A 12 2.01 20.42 39.42
CA VAL A 12 2.67 21.35 38.48
C VAL A 12 2.53 20.77 37.07
N TRP A 13 1.99 21.54 36.13
CA TRP A 13 1.63 21.01 34.79
C TRP A 13 2.44 21.56 33.61
N TRP A 14 3.43 22.43 33.83
CA TRP A 14 4.48 22.70 32.83
C TRP A 14 5.73 23.31 33.48
N THR A 15 6.93 22.85 33.05
CA THR A 15 8.19 23.60 33.22
C THR A 15 9.10 23.31 32.01
N THR A 16 9.84 24.31 31.53
CA THR A 16 10.76 24.21 30.39
C THR A 16 11.85 23.14 30.61
N GLU A 17 12.12 22.34 29.58
CA GLU A 17 12.95 21.10 29.49
C GLU A 17 14.31 21.06 30.22
N SER A 18 14.81 22.17 30.77
CA SER A 18 16.15 22.25 31.36
C SER A 18 16.29 21.71 32.80
N LYS A 19 15.23 21.19 33.43
CA LYS A 19 15.27 20.69 34.83
C LYS A 19 14.48 19.42 35.15
N MET A 20 14.32 18.47 34.21
CA MET A 20 13.97 17.10 34.60
C MET A 20 15.19 16.43 35.25
N CYS A 21 15.14 16.15 36.55
CA CYS A 21 16.16 15.36 37.26
C CYS A 21 15.87 13.86 37.12
N ASP A 22 16.91 13.05 36.89
CA ASP A 22 16.93 11.58 36.71
C ASP A 22 16.46 10.74 37.91
N GLY A 23 15.78 11.32 38.89
CA GLY A 23 15.50 10.70 40.20
C GLY A 23 14.08 10.15 40.42
N LEU A 24 13.21 10.11 39.42
CA LEU A 24 11.78 9.77 39.58
C LEU A 24 11.39 8.36 39.10
N THR A 25 12.36 7.46 38.91
CA THR A 25 12.13 6.08 38.44
C THR A 25 11.91 5.03 39.53
N ARG A 26 11.75 5.40 40.81
CA ARG A 26 11.78 4.42 41.92
C ARG A 26 10.48 4.11 42.67
N TRP A 27 9.33 4.60 42.22
CA TRP A 27 8.05 4.33 42.90
C TRP A 27 6.90 4.07 41.92
N LEU A 28 6.92 2.91 41.25
CA LEU A 28 5.70 2.30 40.68
C LEU A 28 5.71 0.78 40.95
N PRO A 29 4.55 0.17 41.24
CA PRO A 29 4.41 -1.26 41.54
C PRO A 29 4.77 -2.12 40.32
N TYR A 30 5.20 -3.36 40.55
CA TYR A 30 5.59 -4.32 39.52
C TYR A 30 4.48 -4.51 38.47
N GLU A 31 4.68 -3.93 37.28
CA GLU A 31 3.92 -4.25 36.07
C GLU A 31 4.71 -5.30 35.26
N PRO A 32 4.13 -6.47 34.95
CA PRO A 32 4.79 -7.42 34.06
C PRO A 32 5.00 -6.76 32.69
N THR A 33 6.22 -6.85 32.17
CA THR A 33 6.60 -6.29 30.87
C THR A 33 5.69 -6.84 29.76
N GLN A 34 5.35 -5.99 28.78
CA GLN A 34 4.50 -6.30 27.62
C GLN A 34 4.88 -7.62 26.91
N LEU A 35 6.17 -7.98 26.94
CA LEU A 35 6.70 -9.23 26.41
C LEU A 35 6.19 -10.49 27.14
N HIS A 36 6.02 -10.44 28.47
CA HIS A 36 5.49 -11.57 29.24
C HIS A 36 3.98 -11.78 29.03
N GLN A 37 3.23 -10.73 28.70
CA GLN A 37 1.81 -10.85 28.33
C GLN A 37 1.62 -11.39 26.91
N LEU A 38 2.53 -11.06 25.98
CA LEU A 38 2.52 -11.56 24.60
C LEU A 38 2.73 -13.08 24.50
N HIS A 39 3.56 -13.66 25.37
CA HIS A 39 3.81 -15.10 25.39
C HIS A 39 2.72 -15.92 26.11
N ALA A 40 1.77 -15.28 26.79
CA ALA A 40 0.68 -15.94 27.51
C ALA A 40 -0.63 -16.03 26.70
N LEU A 41 -0.70 -15.42 25.51
CA LEU A 41 -1.87 -15.44 24.65
C LEU A 41 -1.81 -16.65 23.68
N PRO A 42 -2.91 -17.39 23.47
CA PRO A 42 -2.95 -18.49 22.51
C PRO A 42 -2.69 -17.99 21.07
N ALA A 43 -2.11 -18.85 20.23
CA ALA A 43 -1.69 -18.49 18.87
C ALA A 43 -2.87 -18.00 18.01
N PHE A 44 -2.70 -16.82 17.40
CA PHE A 44 -3.71 -16.12 16.58
C PHE A 44 -3.92 -16.71 15.17
N THR A 45 -3.45 -17.92 14.90
CA THR A 45 -3.55 -18.57 13.58
C THR A 45 -4.44 -19.79 13.65
N SER A 46 -5.33 -19.96 12.68
CA SER A 46 -6.15 -21.16 12.58
C SER A 46 -5.29 -22.40 12.31
N SER A 47 -5.68 -23.54 12.89
CA SER A 47 -4.97 -24.79 12.69
C SER A 47 -5.17 -25.34 11.28
N GLU A 48 -4.25 -26.19 10.80
CA GLU A 48 -4.39 -26.83 9.49
C GLU A 48 -5.65 -27.72 9.42
N SER A 49 -6.07 -28.30 10.56
CA SER A 49 -7.33 -29.03 10.68
C SER A 49 -8.56 -28.13 10.45
N ASP A 50 -8.53 -26.87 10.88
CA ASP A 50 -9.65 -25.93 10.70
C ASP A 50 -9.81 -25.59 9.21
N LYS A 51 -8.70 -25.37 8.50
CA LYS A 51 -8.70 -25.09 7.07
C LYS A 51 -9.28 -26.24 6.26
N ILE A 52 -8.86 -27.47 6.56
CA ILE A 52 -9.38 -28.69 5.92
C ILE A 52 -10.88 -28.85 6.21
N HIS A 53 -11.33 -28.49 7.42
CA HIS A 53 -12.75 -28.51 7.77
C HIS A 53 -13.56 -27.53 6.90
N LEU A 54 -13.11 -26.28 6.75
CA LEU A 54 -13.78 -25.29 5.90
C LEU A 54 -13.81 -25.71 4.42
N GLN A 55 -12.73 -26.30 3.92
CA GLN A 55 -12.69 -26.81 2.54
C GLN A 55 -13.72 -27.91 2.27
N LYS A 56 -14.08 -28.71 3.28
CA LYS A 56 -15.14 -29.72 3.17
C LYS A 56 -16.55 -29.11 3.16
N LEU A 57 -16.74 -27.98 3.83
CA LEU A 57 -18.01 -27.25 3.83
C LEU A 57 -18.21 -26.39 2.56
N ALA A 58 -17.11 -26.10 1.86
CA ALA A 58 -17.10 -25.24 0.69
C ALA A 58 -17.90 -25.83 -0.49
N GLN A 59 -18.79 -25.02 -1.05
CA GLN A 59 -19.60 -25.31 -2.22
C GLN A 59 -19.09 -24.51 -3.43
N SER A 60 -19.60 -24.85 -4.61
CA SER A 60 -19.33 -24.09 -5.83
C SER A 60 -19.74 -22.62 -5.64
N CYS A 61 -18.79 -21.72 -5.89
CA CYS A 61 -18.99 -20.28 -5.77
C CYS A 61 -18.47 -19.61 -7.04
N GLU A 62 -19.25 -18.65 -7.58
CA GLU A 62 -18.94 -17.88 -8.78
C GLU A 62 -17.86 -16.80 -8.53
N PHE A 63 -17.61 -16.46 -7.26
CA PHE A 63 -16.66 -15.43 -6.84
C PHE A 63 -15.36 -16.07 -6.33
N ARG A 64 -14.20 -15.57 -6.79
CA ARG A 64 -12.89 -16.16 -6.49
C ARG A 64 -12.40 -15.81 -5.09
N GLU A 65 -12.79 -14.64 -4.61
CA GLU A 65 -12.44 -14.08 -3.31
C GLU A 65 -13.26 -14.68 -2.15
N TRP A 66 -14.40 -15.30 -2.48
CA TRP A 66 -15.33 -15.87 -1.51
C TRP A 66 -15.28 -17.41 -1.49
N MET A 67 -15.70 -17.97 -0.37
CA MET A 67 -16.09 -19.36 -0.18
C MET A 67 -17.54 -19.37 0.29
N LEU A 68 -18.39 -20.06 -0.47
CA LEU A 68 -19.73 -20.38 -0.01
C LEU A 68 -19.66 -21.63 0.85
N LEU A 69 -20.04 -21.52 2.12
CA LEU A 69 -20.05 -22.63 3.04
C LEU A 69 -21.48 -23.13 3.23
N MET A 70 -21.69 -24.44 3.07
CA MET A 70 -22.91 -25.09 3.52
C MET A 70 -22.70 -25.55 4.95
N LEU A 71 -23.35 -24.88 5.89
CA LEU A 71 -23.13 -25.08 7.32
C LEU A 71 -23.93 -26.30 7.83
N PRO A 72 -23.43 -27.03 8.85
CA PRO A 72 -24.10 -28.19 9.44
C PRO A 72 -25.52 -27.94 9.97
N ASP A 73 -25.88 -26.70 10.29
CA ASP A 73 -27.21 -26.30 10.75
C ASP A 73 -28.20 -25.99 9.60
N GLY A 74 -27.82 -26.31 8.36
CA GLY A 74 -28.64 -26.09 7.16
C GLY A 74 -28.61 -24.65 6.64
N LYS A 75 -27.73 -23.81 7.19
CA LYS A 75 -27.54 -22.42 6.75
C LYS A 75 -26.39 -22.30 5.74
N TRP A 76 -26.31 -21.12 5.14
CA TRP A 76 -25.32 -20.75 4.14
C TRP A 76 -24.47 -19.60 4.67
N GLY A 77 -23.15 -19.83 4.71
CA GLY A 77 -22.17 -18.87 5.19
C GLY A 77 -21.38 -18.25 4.04
N ALA A 78 -21.25 -16.92 4.04
CA ALA A 78 -20.32 -16.20 3.20
C ALA A 78 -18.99 -15.99 3.89
N PHE A 79 -17.96 -16.72 3.45
CA PHE A 79 -16.64 -16.73 4.06
C PHE A 79 -15.59 -16.14 3.11
N TRP A 80 -14.70 -15.29 3.63
CA TRP A 80 -13.60 -14.73 2.86
C TRP A 80 -12.46 -15.74 2.73
N ARG A 81 -11.95 -15.99 1.52
CA ARG A 81 -10.79 -16.88 1.37
C ARG A 81 -9.56 -16.37 2.12
N ALA A 82 -9.38 -15.06 2.19
CA ALA A 82 -8.27 -14.45 2.93
C ALA A 82 -8.37 -14.69 4.46
N ASP A 83 -9.56 -15.00 4.98
CA ASP A 83 -9.79 -15.25 6.40
C ASP A 83 -9.46 -16.71 6.80
N LEU A 84 -8.99 -17.54 5.85
CA LEU A 84 -8.60 -18.94 6.11
C LEU A 84 -7.44 -19.10 7.10
N ASP A 85 -6.56 -18.10 7.23
CA ASP A 85 -5.41 -18.12 8.15
C ASP A 85 -5.71 -17.39 9.47
N THR A 86 -6.94 -16.91 9.64
CA THR A 86 -7.35 -16.05 10.76
C THR A 86 -8.21 -16.82 11.77
N PRO A 87 -8.45 -16.27 12.98
CA PRO A 87 -9.35 -16.88 13.95
C PRO A 87 -10.78 -17.12 13.45
N ALA A 88 -11.18 -16.47 12.35
CA ALA A 88 -12.48 -16.70 11.72
C ALA A 88 -12.64 -18.14 11.23
N ALA A 89 -11.59 -18.77 10.70
CA ALA A 89 -11.63 -20.17 10.29
C ALA A 89 -11.83 -21.11 11.50
N THR A 90 -11.13 -20.84 12.61
CA THR A 90 -11.32 -21.59 13.86
C THR A 90 -12.73 -21.37 14.43
N ALA A 91 -13.29 -20.16 14.34
CA ALA A 91 -14.65 -19.88 14.77
C ALA A 91 -15.69 -20.69 13.96
N VAL A 92 -15.54 -20.80 12.64
CA VAL A 92 -16.40 -21.66 11.82
C VAL A 92 -16.23 -23.13 12.21
N ALA A 93 -15.01 -23.62 12.38
CA ALA A 93 -14.75 -25.00 12.77
C ALA A 93 -15.31 -25.35 14.17
N ALA A 94 -15.34 -24.37 15.09
CA ALA A 94 -15.94 -24.49 16.41
C ALA A 94 -17.47 -24.35 16.42
N GLY A 95 -18.11 -24.10 15.26
CA GLY A 95 -19.55 -23.93 15.13
C GLY A 95 -20.06 -22.50 15.40
N ASN A 96 -19.18 -21.53 15.62
CA ASN A 96 -19.53 -20.12 15.77
C ASN A 96 -19.53 -19.39 14.42
N TYR A 97 -20.59 -19.64 13.64
CA TYR A 97 -20.68 -19.15 12.26
C TYR A 97 -20.84 -17.63 12.15
N LEU A 98 -21.38 -16.96 13.17
CA LEU A 98 -21.57 -15.50 13.16
C LEU A 98 -20.25 -14.74 13.32
N GLU A 99 -19.30 -15.31 14.06
CA GLU A 99 -17.95 -14.73 14.20
C GLU A 99 -17.04 -15.13 13.04
N GLY A 100 -17.26 -16.33 12.47
CA GLY A 100 -16.42 -16.85 11.41
C GLY A 100 -16.81 -16.42 9.99
N CYS A 101 -18.11 -16.28 9.69
CA CYS A 101 -18.59 -15.85 8.37
C CYS A 101 -18.92 -14.35 8.37
N ARG A 102 -18.75 -13.69 7.23
CA ARG A 102 -19.17 -12.29 7.06
C ARG A 102 -20.69 -12.14 6.99
N PHE A 103 -21.36 -13.19 6.55
CA PHE A 103 -22.81 -13.26 6.49
C PHE A 103 -23.27 -14.71 6.63
N VAL A 104 -24.40 -14.92 7.29
CA VAL A 104 -25.04 -16.23 7.45
C VAL A 104 -26.52 -16.07 7.19
N SER A 105 -27.08 -16.89 6.29
CA SER A 105 -28.52 -16.91 6.02
C SER A 105 -29.05 -18.34 5.92
N SER A 106 -30.34 -18.53 6.16
CA SER A 106 -31.05 -19.77 5.87
C SER A 106 -31.23 -20.00 4.35
N LEU A 107 -31.09 -18.97 3.52
CA LEU A 107 -31.28 -19.03 2.08
C LEU A 107 -29.96 -18.83 1.32
N GLN A 108 -29.63 -19.78 0.44
CA GLN A 108 -28.42 -19.75 -0.37
C GLN A 108 -28.33 -18.48 -1.24
N ASN A 109 -29.46 -18.05 -1.82
CA ASN A 109 -29.51 -16.89 -2.70
C ASN A 109 -29.18 -15.58 -1.96
N GLU A 110 -29.51 -15.47 -0.68
CA GLU A 110 -29.18 -14.29 0.13
C GLU A 110 -27.68 -14.24 0.43
N ALA A 111 -27.05 -15.40 0.70
CA ALA A 111 -25.60 -15.46 0.84
C ALA A 111 -24.88 -15.09 -0.46
N PHE A 112 -25.40 -15.52 -1.62
CA PHE A 112 -24.88 -15.10 -2.93
C PHE A 112 -25.10 -13.61 -3.22
N ALA A 113 -26.28 -13.06 -2.91
CA ALA A 113 -26.56 -11.64 -3.06
C ALA A 113 -25.60 -10.81 -2.20
N TYR A 114 -25.42 -11.20 -0.95
CA TYR A 114 -24.46 -10.56 -0.04
C TYR A 114 -23.03 -10.59 -0.61
N MET A 115 -22.56 -11.76 -1.07
CA MET A 115 -21.23 -11.87 -1.68
C MET A 115 -21.09 -10.98 -2.91
N ARG A 116 -22.13 -10.89 -3.75
CA ARG A 116 -22.17 -10.09 -4.98
C ARG A 116 -22.09 -8.59 -4.69
N GLU A 117 -22.80 -8.15 -3.66
CA GLU A 117 -22.82 -6.75 -3.21
C GLU A 117 -21.52 -6.35 -2.51
N ASN A 118 -20.80 -7.31 -1.92
CA ASN A 118 -19.58 -7.09 -1.14
C ASN A 118 -18.31 -7.61 -1.85
N ARG A 119 -18.31 -7.68 -3.18
CA ARG A 119 -17.13 -8.10 -3.95
C ARG A 119 -16.05 -7.02 -3.92
N MET A 120 -14.81 -7.45 -3.70
CA MET A 120 -13.64 -6.59 -3.96
C MET A 120 -13.14 -6.70 -5.40
N TYR A 121 -13.54 -7.73 -6.15
CA TYR A 121 -13.12 -7.94 -7.53
C TYR A 121 -14.30 -7.81 -8.50
N ASN A 122 -14.28 -6.78 -9.36
CA ASN A 122 -15.31 -6.53 -10.38
C ASN A 122 -15.01 -7.19 -11.74
N GLY A 123 -14.00 -8.06 -11.83
CA GLY A 123 -13.71 -8.79 -13.07
C GLY A 123 -14.75 -9.88 -13.38
N PRO A 124 -14.69 -10.47 -14.59
CA PRO A 124 -15.71 -11.39 -15.08
C PRO A 124 -15.89 -12.55 -14.09
N LEU A 125 -17.16 -12.87 -13.81
CA LEU A 125 -17.53 -14.10 -13.12
C LEU A 125 -16.94 -15.28 -13.88
N ARG A 126 -16.55 -16.32 -13.14
CA ARG A 126 -15.86 -17.52 -13.64
C ARG A 126 -16.44 -17.92 -15.02
N SER A 127 -15.72 -17.63 -16.10
CA SER A 127 -16.05 -18.18 -17.41
C SER A 127 -15.79 -19.67 -17.34
N GLU A 128 -16.77 -20.46 -17.76
CA GLU A 128 -16.63 -21.90 -17.88
C GLU A 128 -15.31 -22.26 -18.58
N GLU A 129 -14.65 -23.29 -18.06
CA GLU A 129 -13.25 -23.71 -18.24
C GLU A 129 -12.85 -24.13 -19.69
N SER A 130 -13.21 -23.38 -20.73
CA SER A 130 -13.10 -23.83 -22.13
C SER A 130 -12.39 -22.91 -23.13
N THR A 131 -11.54 -21.97 -22.70
CA THR A 131 -10.80 -21.12 -23.66
C THR A 131 -9.39 -20.76 -23.19
N TRP A 132 -8.50 -21.76 -23.16
CA TRP A 132 -7.04 -21.57 -23.05
C TRP A 132 -6.31 -21.61 -24.41
N MET A 133 -7.03 -21.51 -25.52
CA MET A 133 -6.45 -21.49 -26.86
C MET A 133 -7.22 -20.52 -27.74
N LYS A 134 -6.75 -19.28 -27.79
CA LYS A 134 -6.55 -18.46 -29.00
C LYS A 134 -6.18 -17.06 -28.53
N GLY A 135 -4.93 -16.70 -28.77
CA GLY A 135 -4.58 -15.29 -28.86
C GLY A 135 -5.29 -14.71 -30.06
N GLU A 136 -5.91 -13.56 -29.86
CA GLU A 136 -6.06 -12.47 -30.81
C GLU A 136 -6.65 -11.29 -30.05
N ASP A 137 -6.08 -10.12 -30.32
CA ASP A 137 -6.56 -8.82 -29.87
C ASP A 137 -8.08 -8.70 -30.05
N ASP A 138 -8.76 -8.14 -29.06
CA ASP A 138 -10.02 -7.44 -29.31
C ASP A 138 -10.25 -6.39 -28.22
N ASP A 139 -9.72 -5.21 -28.51
CA ASP A 139 -10.28 -3.93 -28.10
C ASP A 139 -11.77 -3.88 -28.48
N VAL A 140 -12.65 -4.37 -27.61
CA VAL A 140 -14.07 -4.04 -27.71
C VAL A 140 -14.36 -2.84 -26.83
N TYR A 141 -14.16 -1.67 -27.44
CA TYR A 141 -14.98 -0.50 -27.20
C TYR A 141 -16.46 -0.90 -27.27
N SER A 142 -17.06 -1.18 -26.11
CA SER A 142 -18.51 -1.15 -25.98
C SER A 142 -18.93 0.30 -25.81
N ALA A 143 -19.16 0.98 -26.94
CA ALA A 143 -19.89 2.23 -27.04
C ALA A 143 -21.34 2.04 -26.53
N ALA A 144 -21.54 2.01 -25.22
CA ALA A 144 -22.84 1.95 -24.58
C ALA A 144 -22.72 2.37 -23.10
N ASP A 145 -22.42 3.65 -22.87
CA ASP A 145 -23.14 4.52 -21.93
C ASP A 145 -22.47 5.90 -21.96
N ASN A 146 -22.59 6.58 -23.10
CA ASN A 146 -22.28 8.01 -23.20
C ASN A 146 -23.39 8.77 -22.45
N ALA A 147 -23.32 8.77 -21.13
CA ALA A 147 -24.18 9.60 -20.32
C ALA A 147 -23.83 11.07 -20.63
N HIS A 148 -24.82 11.79 -21.17
CA HIS A 148 -24.73 13.18 -21.57
C HIS A 148 -25.78 13.98 -20.81
N CYS A 149 -25.44 15.18 -20.38
CA CYS A 149 -26.37 16.15 -19.84
C CYS A 149 -26.90 17.02 -20.98
N VAL A 150 -28.22 17.16 -21.06
CA VAL A 150 -28.87 18.05 -22.05
C VAL A 150 -29.08 19.42 -21.40
N GLY A 151 -28.48 20.45 -21.97
CA GLY A 151 -28.57 21.83 -21.50
C GLY A 151 -29.04 22.78 -22.62
N HIS A 152 -29.40 24.01 -22.26
CA HIS A 152 -29.79 25.05 -23.22
C HIS A 152 -28.84 26.24 -23.08
N LEU A 153 -28.16 26.63 -24.16
CA LEU A 153 -27.28 27.80 -24.20
C LEU A 153 -27.91 28.88 -25.08
N THR A 154 -28.07 30.09 -24.53
CA THR A 154 -28.61 31.22 -25.29
C THR A 154 -27.51 32.19 -25.68
N ILE A 155 -27.24 32.34 -26.98
CA ILE A 155 -26.27 33.30 -27.54
C ILE A 155 -27.02 34.27 -28.44
N ALA A 156 -26.85 35.58 -28.20
CA ALA A 156 -27.46 36.65 -29.01
C ALA A 156 -28.99 36.50 -29.23
N GLY A 157 -29.71 36.02 -28.21
CA GLY A 157 -31.16 35.83 -28.27
C GLY A 157 -31.63 34.55 -28.97
N ARG A 158 -30.70 33.65 -29.35
CA ARG A 158 -31.03 32.31 -29.86
C ARG A 158 -30.62 31.25 -28.85
N THR A 159 -31.55 30.38 -28.50
CA THR A 159 -31.31 29.24 -27.60
C THR A 159 -31.00 28.00 -28.43
N ILE A 160 -29.87 27.36 -28.13
CA ILE A 160 -29.40 26.13 -28.75
C ILE A 160 -29.36 25.05 -27.66
N GLU A 161 -29.95 23.90 -27.94
CA GLU A 161 -29.84 22.71 -27.09
C GLU A 161 -28.45 22.10 -27.28
N ILE A 162 -27.74 21.84 -26.18
CA ILE A 162 -26.39 21.28 -26.20
C ILE A 162 -26.40 19.97 -25.41
N HIS A 163 -25.87 18.92 -26.04
CA HIS A 163 -25.56 17.66 -25.37
C HIS A 163 -24.12 17.75 -24.85
N LEU A 164 -23.97 17.97 -23.54
CA LEU A 164 -22.67 18.00 -22.89
C LEU A 164 -22.35 16.56 -22.43
N PRO A 165 -21.28 15.92 -22.91
CA PRO A 165 -20.84 14.67 -22.33
C PRO A 165 -20.43 14.88 -20.86
N LEU A 166 -20.58 13.85 -20.02
CA LEU A 166 -20.22 13.94 -18.61
C LEU A 166 -18.71 14.12 -18.37
N ALA A 167 -17.87 13.74 -19.34
CA ALA A 167 -16.44 13.97 -19.29
C ALA A 167 -16.08 15.30 -19.98
N CYS A 168 -15.31 16.15 -19.28
CA CYS A 168 -14.81 17.42 -19.84
C CYS A 168 -13.89 17.20 -21.06
N GLU A 169 -13.18 16.07 -21.13
CA GLU A 169 -12.32 15.71 -22.27
C GLU A 169 -13.16 15.42 -23.53
N GLU A 170 -14.26 14.67 -23.38
CA GLU A 170 -15.21 14.39 -24.45
C GLU A 170 -15.97 15.65 -24.91
N LEU A 171 -16.15 16.62 -24.00
CA LEU A 171 -16.80 17.89 -24.31
C LEU A 171 -15.97 18.72 -25.29
N VAL A 172 -14.65 18.70 -25.16
CA VAL A 172 -13.75 19.36 -26.11
C VAL A 172 -13.86 18.74 -27.50
N GLU A 173 -13.85 17.41 -27.59
CA GLU A 173 -14.03 16.70 -28.86
C GLU A 173 -15.43 16.94 -29.47
N HIS A 174 -16.46 17.00 -28.63
CA HIS A 174 -17.82 17.31 -29.06
C HIS A 174 -17.95 18.75 -29.58
N LEU A 175 -17.35 19.73 -28.89
CA LEU A 175 -17.35 21.13 -29.30
C LEU A 175 -16.54 21.35 -30.59
N GLU A 176 -15.43 20.64 -30.79
CA GLU A 176 -14.72 20.69 -32.08
C GLU A 176 -15.53 20.10 -33.23
N SER A 177 -16.24 19.00 -32.97
CA SER A 177 -17.00 18.30 -34.01
C SER A 177 -18.26 19.06 -34.41
N ASN A 178 -18.82 19.88 -33.51
CA ASN A 178 -20.13 20.50 -33.69
C ASN A 178 -20.12 22.04 -33.65
N ALA A 179 -18.99 22.68 -33.33
CA ALA A 179 -18.82 24.13 -33.34
C ALA A 179 -17.49 24.53 -34.01
N PRO A 180 -17.39 25.74 -34.59
CA PRO A 180 -16.16 26.25 -35.20
C PRO A 180 -15.12 26.73 -34.16
N LEU A 181 -15.03 26.06 -33.02
CA LEU A 181 -14.13 26.40 -31.92
C LEU A 181 -12.91 25.49 -31.98
N SER A 182 -11.74 26.10 -32.19
CA SER A 182 -10.45 25.37 -32.12
C SER A 182 -10.16 24.99 -30.66
N LYS A 183 -9.68 23.75 -30.43
CA LYS A 183 -9.22 23.21 -29.14
C LYS A 183 -8.33 24.17 -28.33
N ASP A 184 -7.48 24.91 -29.02
CA ASP A 184 -6.49 25.80 -28.39
C ASP A 184 -6.95 27.26 -28.33
N SER A 185 -8.21 27.54 -28.67
CA SER A 185 -8.72 28.92 -28.64
C SER A 185 -9.01 29.38 -27.20
N HIS A 186 -8.69 30.64 -26.91
CA HIS A 186 -8.99 31.27 -25.62
C HIS A 186 -10.47 31.12 -25.23
N LEU A 187 -11.38 31.19 -26.22
CA LEU A 187 -12.81 31.03 -26.00
C LEU A 187 -13.19 29.59 -25.60
N ALA A 188 -12.51 28.57 -26.13
CA ALA A 188 -12.72 27.19 -25.70
C ALA A 188 -12.31 27.01 -24.23
N PHE A 189 -11.17 27.57 -23.81
CA PHE A 189 -10.76 27.57 -22.40
C PHE A 189 -11.75 28.32 -21.50
N GLU A 190 -12.23 29.49 -21.90
CA GLU A 190 -13.24 30.24 -21.14
C GLU A 190 -14.57 29.48 -21.00
N VAL A 191 -15.02 28.82 -22.08
CA VAL A 191 -16.25 28.02 -22.06
C VAL A 191 -16.09 26.79 -21.17
N LEU A 192 -14.94 26.10 -21.23
CA LEU A 192 -14.66 24.94 -20.37
C LEU A 192 -14.54 25.34 -18.90
N ASP A 193 -13.85 26.44 -18.61
CA ASP A 193 -13.72 26.96 -17.25
C ASP A 193 -15.08 27.41 -16.70
N TYR A 194 -15.90 28.08 -17.51
CA TYR A 194 -17.27 28.45 -17.14
C TYR A 194 -18.14 27.22 -16.89
N LEU A 195 -18.07 26.19 -17.74
CA LEU A 195 -18.83 24.95 -17.57
C LEU A 195 -18.34 24.16 -16.35
N ASP A 196 -17.04 24.09 -16.09
CA ASP A 196 -16.50 23.46 -14.88
C ASP A 196 -16.97 24.21 -13.64
N GLN A 197 -16.84 25.54 -13.58
CA GLN A 197 -17.27 26.35 -12.43
C GLN A 197 -18.77 26.22 -12.10
N ASN A 198 -19.61 26.00 -13.11
CA ASN A 198 -21.06 25.89 -12.95
C ASN A 198 -21.59 24.45 -12.88
N THR A 199 -20.73 23.45 -13.07
CA THR A 199 -21.09 22.04 -12.87
C THR A 199 -20.78 21.66 -11.42
N PRO A 200 -21.65 20.93 -10.71
CA PRO A 200 -21.32 20.48 -9.36
C PRO A 200 -20.29 19.33 -9.38
N ASP A 201 -19.39 19.28 -8.39
CA ASP A 201 -18.22 18.38 -8.38
C ASP A 201 -18.59 16.88 -8.39
N ASN A 202 -19.82 16.54 -8.00
CA ASN A 202 -20.37 15.18 -8.04
C ASN A 202 -20.73 14.70 -9.45
N VAL A 203 -20.54 15.52 -10.48
CA VAL A 203 -20.74 15.13 -11.88
C VAL A 203 -19.48 15.36 -12.73
N LYS A 204 -18.45 15.98 -12.15
CA LYS A 204 -17.21 16.28 -12.86
C LYS A 204 -16.28 15.09 -12.88
N TYR A 205 -15.49 15.00 -13.96
CA TYR A 205 -14.34 14.12 -13.99
C TYR A 205 -13.21 14.65 -13.06
N PRO A 206 -12.46 13.76 -12.38
CA PRO A 206 -11.30 14.14 -11.59
C PRO A 206 -10.25 14.90 -12.40
N LEU A 207 -9.49 15.79 -11.76
CA LEU A 207 -8.35 16.41 -12.42
C LEU A 207 -7.22 15.38 -12.62
N PRO A 208 -6.38 15.49 -13.67
CA PRO A 208 -5.25 14.58 -13.88
C PRO A 208 -4.33 14.45 -12.65
N GLU A 209 -4.02 15.57 -11.99
CA GLU A 209 -3.21 15.57 -10.77
C GLU A 209 -3.88 14.83 -9.59
N GLN A 210 -5.21 14.83 -9.53
CA GLN A 210 -5.96 14.09 -8.51
C GLN A 210 -5.91 12.59 -8.80
N LEU A 211 -6.06 12.19 -10.07
CA LEU A 211 -5.95 10.79 -10.47
C LEU A 211 -4.55 10.25 -10.22
N ASP A 212 -3.51 10.95 -10.67
CA ASP A 212 -2.11 10.57 -10.44
C ASP A 212 -1.82 10.36 -8.95
N ARG A 213 -2.33 11.27 -8.11
CA ARG A 213 -2.19 11.18 -6.67
C ARG A 213 -2.96 10.00 -6.08
N ALA A 214 -4.21 9.78 -6.51
CA ALA A 214 -5.01 8.65 -6.06
C ALA A 214 -4.37 7.32 -6.45
N GLU A 215 -3.87 7.20 -7.69
CA GLU A 215 -3.16 6.03 -8.19
C GLU A 215 -1.86 5.76 -7.45
N GLU A 216 -1.08 6.80 -7.15
CA GLU A 216 0.13 6.67 -6.34
C GLU A 216 -0.20 6.12 -4.94
N MET A 217 -1.25 6.66 -4.31
CA MET A 217 -1.75 6.21 -3.01
C MET A 217 -2.22 4.76 -3.06
N SER A 218 -2.99 4.40 -4.10
CA SER A 218 -3.49 3.05 -4.35
C SER A 218 -2.36 2.05 -4.49
N LYS A 219 -1.37 2.35 -5.32
CA LYS A 219 -0.24 1.45 -5.59
C LYS A 219 0.64 1.26 -4.36
N LYS A 220 0.97 2.34 -3.65
CA LYS A 220 1.89 2.31 -2.51
C LYS A 220 1.27 1.72 -1.25
N MET A 221 -0.03 1.92 -1.05
CA MET A 221 -0.73 1.44 0.14
C MET A 221 -1.66 0.25 -0.12
N HIS A 222 -1.62 -0.32 -1.34
CA HIS A 222 -2.48 -1.42 -1.78
C HIS A 222 -3.97 -1.16 -1.54
N LEU A 223 -4.42 0.08 -1.78
CA LEU A 223 -5.81 0.47 -1.64
C LEU A 223 -6.51 0.39 -3.00
N PRO A 224 -7.64 -0.32 -3.15
CA PRO A 224 -8.36 -0.34 -4.41
C PRO A 224 -9.00 1.03 -4.71
N ILE A 225 -8.87 1.51 -5.94
CA ILE A 225 -9.64 2.66 -6.44
C ILE A 225 -10.83 2.11 -7.21
N SER A 226 -12.03 2.45 -6.76
CA SER A 226 -13.30 2.10 -7.39
C SER A 226 -13.52 2.84 -8.72
N ARG A 227 -14.44 2.32 -9.55
CA ARG A 227 -14.83 2.98 -10.81
C ARG A 227 -15.35 4.40 -10.55
N LEU A 228 -16.13 4.57 -9.48
CA LEU A 228 -16.68 5.87 -9.10
C LEU A 228 -15.57 6.89 -8.79
N GLU A 229 -14.55 6.50 -8.02
CA GLU A 229 -13.42 7.38 -7.69
C GLU A 229 -12.56 7.73 -8.91
N ARG A 230 -12.53 6.87 -9.95
CA ARG A 230 -11.85 7.17 -11.22
C ARG A 230 -12.63 8.11 -12.12
N SER A 231 -13.95 8.11 -12.03
CA SER A 231 -14.82 8.87 -12.95
C SER A 231 -15.47 10.10 -12.31
N ASN A 232 -15.29 10.32 -11.00
CA ASN A 232 -15.97 11.37 -10.25
C ASN A 232 -15.02 12.17 -9.36
N ARG A 233 -14.97 13.49 -9.57
CA ARG A 233 -14.06 14.41 -8.87
C ARG A 233 -14.29 14.42 -7.37
N ALA A 234 -15.55 14.53 -6.93
CA ALA A 234 -15.87 14.53 -5.50
C ALA A 234 -15.49 13.20 -4.83
N ALA A 235 -15.77 12.06 -5.48
CA ALA A 235 -15.38 10.76 -4.96
C ALA A 235 -13.85 10.59 -4.92
N CYS A 236 -13.14 11.02 -5.96
CA CYS A 236 -11.67 11.01 -6.01
C CYS A 236 -11.07 11.86 -4.88
N ALA A 237 -11.58 13.09 -4.69
CA ALA A 237 -11.15 13.97 -3.61
C ALA A 237 -11.41 13.36 -2.23
N ALA A 238 -12.59 12.76 -2.02
CA ALA A 238 -12.94 12.06 -0.78
C ALA A 238 -12.00 10.88 -0.50
N PHE A 239 -11.64 10.09 -1.52
CA PHE A 239 -10.65 9.02 -1.40
C PHE A 239 -9.27 9.56 -0.98
N ILE A 240 -8.80 10.61 -1.64
CA ILE A 240 -7.52 11.25 -1.31
C ILE A 240 -7.54 11.74 0.13
N ASP A 241 -8.58 12.46 0.55
CA ASP A 241 -8.68 13.04 1.89
C ASP A 241 -8.77 11.95 2.97
N ALA A 242 -9.55 10.89 2.73
CA ALA A 242 -9.68 9.76 3.64
C ALA A 242 -8.33 9.07 3.92
N HIS A 243 -7.44 9.04 2.93
CA HIS A 243 -6.18 8.30 3.00
C HIS A 243 -4.92 9.19 3.09
N LYS A 244 -5.07 10.51 3.05
CA LYS A 244 -3.94 11.48 3.04
C LYS A 244 -3.04 11.36 4.26
N ALA A 245 -3.61 11.16 5.45
CA ALA A 245 -2.85 11.03 6.68
C ALA A 245 -2.02 9.73 6.70
N ASP A 246 -2.63 8.61 6.31
CA ASP A 246 -1.98 7.31 6.19
C ASP A 246 -0.86 7.37 5.14
N PHE A 247 -1.11 8.01 4.00
CA PHE A 247 -0.10 8.17 2.96
C PHE A 247 1.09 9.03 3.39
N THR A 248 0.84 10.06 4.20
CA THR A 248 1.90 10.89 4.78
C THR A 248 2.76 10.07 5.73
N MET A 249 2.15 9.23 6.56
CA MET A 249 2.86 8.29 7.44
C MET A 249 3.68 7.28 6.63
N TYR A 250 3.08 6.66 5.61
CA TYR A 250 3.79 5.75 4.71
C TYR A 250 5.04 6.41 4.11
N ARG A 251 4.91 7.64 3.59
CA ARG A 251 6.04 8.39 3.01
C ARG A 251 7.12 8.71 4.04
N ALA A 252 6.75 9.01 5.29
CA ALA A 252 7.72 9.25 6.35
C ALA A 252 8.52 7.98 6.69
N ILE A 253 7.84 6.84 6.85
CA ILE A 253 8.47 5.53 7.08
C ILE A 253 9.38 5.16 5.90
N ALA A 254 8.87 5.31 4.67
CA ALA A 254 9.63 5.04 3.44
C ALA A 254 10.92 5.86 3.40
N ARG A 255 10.83 7.17 3.64
CA ARG A 255 12.00 8.04 3.62
C ARG A 255 13.03 7.66 4.67
N GLN A 256 12.60 7.29 5.88
CA GLN A 256 13.52 6.88 6.95
C GLN A 256 14.25 5.59 6.57
N LEU A 257 13.52 4.55 6.17
CA LEU A 257 14.13 3.26 5.82
C LEU A 257 14.99 3.34 4.55
N GLU A 258 14.63 4.17 3.57
CA GLU A 258 15.48 4.44 2.40
C GLU A 258 16.79 5.15 2.79
N GLN A 259 16.74 6.09 3.74
CA GLN A 259 17.95 6.75 4.26
C GLN A 259 18.88 5.77 4.98
N GLU A 260 18.32 4.79 5.69
CA GLU A 260 19.07 3.73 6.37
C GLU A 260 19.61 2.66 5.41
N GLY A 261 18.89 2.39 4.31
CA GLY A 261 19.28 1.41 3.29
C GLY A 261 20.46 1.86 2.41
N TRP A 262 20.64 3.16 2.18
CA TRP A 262 21.71 3.66 1.31
C TRP A 262 23.14 3.37 1.81
N PRO A 263 23.48 3.62 3.10
CA PRO A 263 24.75 3.20 3.67
C PRO A 263 25.05 1.71 3.49
N LEU A 264 24.03 0.87 3.58
CA LEU A 264 24.15 -0.57 3.38
C LEU A 264 24.56 -0.91 1.94
N VAL A 265 23.85 -0.36 0.95
CA VAL A 265 24.18 -0.55 -0.48
C VAL A 265 25.61 -0.11 -0.75
N LYS A 266 26.01 1.06 -0.24
CA LYS A 266 27.36 1.59 -0.41
C LYS A 266 28.40 0.68 0.26
N LYS A 267 28.13 0.19 1.46
CA LYS A 267 29.02 -0.73 2.20
C LYS A 267 29.25 -2.01 1.41
N VAL A 268 28.18 -2.68 0.96
CA VAL A 268 28.28 -3.92 0.19
C VAL A 268 29.00 -3.70 -1.14
N ASN A 269 28.61 -2.70 -1.93
CA ASN A 269 29.23 -2.44 -3.23
C ASN A 269 30.73 -2.11 -3.10
N ASN A 270 31.10 -1.31 -2.10
CA ASN A 270 32.51 -1.01 -1.83
C ASN A 270 33.26 -2.26 -1.41
N TYR A 271 32.70 -3.06 -0.52
CA TYR A 271 33.32 -4.29 -0.07
C TYR A 271 33.53 -5.28 -1.23
N VAL A 272 32.51 -5.52 -2.07
CA VAL A 272 32.60 -6.38 -3.26
C VAL A 272 33.71 -5.89 -4.19
N LYS A 273 33.77 -4.58 -4.44
CA LYS A 273 34.83 -3.96 -5.25
C LYS A 273 36.21 -4.22 -4.65
N TRP A 274 36.37 -4.02 -3.35
CA TRP A 274 37.65 -4.17 -2.66
C TRP A 274 38.10 -5.63 -2.59
N SER A 275 37.20 -6.54 -2.22
CA SER A 275 37.48 -7.97 -2.08
C SER A 275 37.77 -8.62 -3.43
N SER A 276 37.05 -8.22 -4.50
CA SER A 276 37.32 -8.69 -5.86
C SER A 276 38.70 -8.23 -6.36
N ALA A 277 39.07 -6.95 -6.13
CA ALA A 277 40.39 -6.46 -6.48
C ALA A 277 41.50 -7.18 -5.68
N ARG A 278 41.27 -7.47 -4.40
CA ARG A 278 42.19 -8.27 -3.56
C ARG A 278 42.38 -9.69 -4.13
N ALA A 279 41.28 -10.34 -4.52
CA ALA A 279 41.33 -11.68 -5.10
C ALA A 279 42.13 -11.69 -6.42
N MET A 280 41.86 -10.77 -7.34
CA MET A 280 42.60 -10.64 -8.61
C MET A 280 44.09 -10.39 -8.40
N LEU A 281 44.47 -9.54 -7.43
CA LEU A 281 45.88 -9.34 -7.07
C LEU A 281 46.52 -10.63 -6.55
N SER A 282 45.81 -11.39 -5.73
CA SER A 282 46.31 -12.66 -5.18
C SER A 282 46.47 -13.76 -6.23
N GLU A 283 45.65 -13.72 -7.29
CA GLU A 283 45.74 -14.59 -8.46
C GLU A 283 46.88 -14.18 -9.43
N GLY A 284 47.59 -13.08 -9.14
CA GLY A 284 48.71 -12.60 -9.95
C GLY A 284 48.30 -11.75 -11.16
N MET A 285 47.06 -11.27 -11.20
CA MET A 285 46.61 -10.38 -12.28
C MET A 285 47.36 -9.03 -12.23
N PRO A 286 47.86 -8.51 -13.37
CA PRO A 286 48.50 -7.21 -13.42
C PRO A 286 47.56 -6.09 -12.94
N TRP A 287 48.07 -5.17 -12.14
CA TRP A 287 47.26 -4.09 -11.56
C TRP A 287 46.64 -3.18 -12.62
N GLU A 288 47.25 -3.07 -13.81
CA GLU A 288 46.74 -2.29 -14.94
C GLU A 288 45.40 -2.83 -15.45
N VAL A 289 45.22 -4.16 -15.47
CA VAL A 289 43.99 -4.82 -15.90
C VAL A 289 42.87 -4.57 -14.89
N ILE A 290 43.18 -4.74 -13.61
CA ILE A 290 42.27 -4.47 -12.49
C ILE A 290 41.87 -2.97 -12.49
N ALA A 291 42.84 -2.08 -12.71
CA ALA A 291 42.63 -0.65 -12.77
C ALA A 291 41.71 -0.26 -13.92
N GLN A 292 41.86 -0.87 -15.10
CA GLN A 292 40.95 -0.67 -16.23
C GLN A 292 39.52 -1.13 -15.90
N GLN A 293 39.35 -2.29 -15.27
CA GLN A 293 38.04 -2.83 -14.91
C GLN A 293 37.27 -1.93 -13.92
N TYR A 294 37.97 -1.33 -12.95
CA TYR A 294 37.36 -0.48 -11.93
C TYR A 294 37.43 1.03 -12.23
N GLY A 295 37.94 1.42 -13.41
CA GLY A 295 38.08 2.82 -13.81
C GLY A 295 39.07 3.63 -12.96
N VAL A 296 40.09 2.98 -12.42
CA VAL A 296 41.11 3.58 -11.54
C VAL A 296 42.39 3.84 -12.33
N LYS A 297 43.14 4.90 -12.01
CA LYS A 297 44.35 5.30 -12.78
C LYS A 297 45.68 4.94 -12.10
N THR A 298 45.66 4.53 -10.84
CA THR A 298 46.87 4.44 -10.01
C THR A 298 46.98 3.10 -9.32
N LYS A 299 48.15 2.46 -9.44
CA LYS A 299 48.50 1.22 -8.73
C LYS A 299 48.24 1.29 -7.24
N LEU A 300 48.64 2.40 -6.62
CA LEU A 300 48.51 2.64 -5.18
C LEU A 300 47.07 2.55 -4.68
N THR A 301 46.07 2.85 -5.52
CA THR A 301 44.65 2.72 -5.16
C THR A 301 44.18 1.27 -5.23
N ILE A 302 44.70 0.48 -6.18
CA ILE A 302 44.41 -0.95 -6.28
C ILE A 302 45.03 -1.71 -5.09
N ASP A 303 46.28 -1.39 -4.73
CA ASP A 303 46.92 -1.95 -3.54
C ASP A 303 46.16 -1.59 -2.25
N ARG A 304 45.62 -0.36 -2.17
CA ARG A 304 44.76 0.07 -1.06
C ARG A 304 43.45 -0.70 -0.97
N TYR A 305 42.88 -1.16 -2.08
CA TYR A 305 41.64 -1.93 -2.05
C TYR A 305 41.79 -3.24 -1.26
N ALA A 306 42.95 -3.91 -1.35
CA ALA A 306 43.21 -5.10 -0.54
C ALA A 306 43.19 -4.79 0.96
N ALA A 307 43.83 -3.69 1.38
CA ALA A 307 43.82 -3.26 2.77
C ALA A 307 42.42 -2.83 3.25
N LEU A 308 41.66 -2.13 2.40
CA LEU A 308 40.29 -1.70 2.70
C LEU A 308 39.33 -2.88 2.82
N ALA A 309 39.53 -3.96 2.03
CA ALA A 309 38.74 -5.18 2.18
C ALA A 309 38.98 -5.82 3.56
N THR A 310 40.24 -5.98 3.96
CA THR A 310 40.58 -6.55 5.27
C THR A 310 40.09 -5.68 6.42
N ALA A 311 40.26 -4.36 6.33
CA ALA A 311 39.74 -3.43 7.34
C ALA A 311 38.20 -3.51 7.45
N ALA A 312 37.49 -3.65 6.33
CA ALA A 312 36.03 -3.80 6.33
C ALA A 312 35.57 -5.12 6.99
N GLU A 313 36.32 -6.21 6.81
CA GLU A 313 36.07 -7.50 7.46
C GLU A 313 36.29 -7.43 8.98
N GLU A 314 37.28 -6.65 9.43
CA GLU A 314 37.56 -6.42 10.85
C GLU A 314 36.52 -5.48 11.50
N GLU A 315 36.15 -4.39 10.82
CA GLU A 315 35.19 -3.40 11.32
C GLU A 315 33.74 -3.87 11.26
N THR A 316 33.40 -4.78 10.34
CA THR A 316 32.04 -5.31 10.15
C THR A 316 32.13 -6.82 9.88
N PRO A 317 32.37 -7.65 10.90
CA PRO A 317 32.49 -9.10 10.74
C PRO A 317 31.21 -9.74 10.17
N GLU A 318 30.06 -9.08 10.31
CA GLU A 318 28.78 -9.51 9.75
C GLU A 318 28.83 -9.67 8.22
N LEU A 319 29.72 -8.95 7.52
CA LEU A 319 29.92 -9.14 6.08
C LEU A 319 30.31 -10.57 5.71
N LEU A 320 30.99 -11.27 6.63
CA LEU A 320 31.47 -12.64 6.44
C LEU A 320 30.56 -13.68 7.09
N THR A 321 29.77 -13.33 8.10
CA THR A 321 29.02 -14.31 8.90
C THR A 321 27.51 -14.27 8.67
N GLU A 322 26.95 -13.09 8.39
CA GLU A 322 25.50 -12.93 8.29
C GLU A 322 24.99 -13.30 6.89
N PRO A 323 24.02 -14.23 6.78
CA PRO A 323 23.48 -14.67 5.49
C PRO A 323 22.92 -13.52 4.64
N PHE A 324 22.38 -12.49 5.29
CA PHE A 324 21.87 -11.30 4.62
C PHE A 324 22.96 -10.60 3.78
N PHE A 325 24.11 -10.31 4.39
CA PHE A 325 25.22 -9.66 3.69
C PHE A 325 25.84 -10.58 2.64
N GLN A 326 26.02 -11.87 2.97
CA GLN A 326 26.56 -12.85 2.03
C GLN A 326 25.71 -12.97 0.76
N ASN A 327 24.38 -12.96 0.90
CA ASN A 327 23.47 -13.00 -0.24
C ASN A 327 23.60 -11.76 -1.14
N LEU A 328 23.71 -10.57 -0.55
CA LEU A 328 23.90 -9.32 -1.31
C LEU A 328 25.26 -9.27 -1.99
N ILE A 329 26.31 -9.75 -1.32
CA ILE A 329 27.67 -9.86 -1.88
C ILE A 329 27.65 -10.82 -3.07
N LYS A 330 27.06 -12.01 -2.90
CA LYS A 330 26.93 -13.01 -3.95
C LYS A 330 26.15 -12.47 -5.16
N LEU A 331 25.01 -11.81 -4.91
CA LEU A 331 24.23 -11.15 -5.95
C LEU A 331 25.08 -10.15 -6.75
N SER A 332 25.87 -9.33 -6.05
CA SER A 332 26.75 -8.35 -6.71
C SER A 332 27.84 -9.01 -7.54
N LEU A 333 28.42 -10.11 -7.07
CA LEU A 333 29.45 -10.86 -7.78
C LEU A 333 28.89 -11.54 -9.04
N GLU A 334 27.63 -11.94 -9.02
CA GLU A 334 26.88 -12.49 -10.17
C GLU A 334 26.40 -11.41 -11.16
N GLY A 335 26.69 -10.12 -10.90
CA GLY A 335 26.31 -9.00 -11.74
C GLY A 335 24.91 -8.42 -11.46
N GLY A 336 24.26 -8.87 -10.38
CA GLY A 336 22.98 -8.32 -9.92
C GLY A 336 23.14 -6.95 -9.25
N SER A 337 22.05 -6.17 -9.24
CA SER A 337 22.01 -4.85 -8.60
C SER A 337 21.65 -4.96 -7.12
N VAL A 338 22.64 -4.73 -6.24
CA VAL A 338 22.45 -4.65 -4.78
C VAL A 338 21.45 -3.55 -4.43
N GLU A 339 21.52 -2.40 -5.13
CA GLU A 339 20.59 -1.29 -4.91
C GLU A 339 19.15 -1.71 -5.16
N SER A 340 18.89 -2.42 -6.27
CA SER A 340 17.54 -2.90 -6.59
C SER A 340 17.04 -3.90 -5.55
N GLU A 341 17.90 -4.78 -5.04
CA GLU A 341 17.49 -5.80 -4.07
C GLU A 341 17.24 -5.19 -2.70
N VAL A 342 18.13 -4.33 -2.21
CA VAL A 342 17.92 -3.57 -0.97
C VAL A 342 16.66 -2.73 -1.08
N LYS A 343 16.37 -2.12 -2.24
CA LYS A 343 15.13 -1.37 -2.44
C LYS A 343 13.87 -2.23 -2.29
N LYS A 344 13.86 -3.48 -2.79
CA LYS A 344 12.73 -4.41 -2.58
C LYS A 344 12.56 -4.76 -1.11
N ILE A 345 13.67 -5.04 -0.41
CA ILE A 345 13.65 -5.37 1.02
C ILE A 345 13.13 -4.19 1.83
N VAL A 346 13.64 -2.98 1.55
CA VAL A 346 13.16 -1.74 2.16
C VAL A 346 11.67 -1.56 1.89
N GLN A 347 11.19 -1.73 0.66
CA GLN A 347 9.75 -1.63 0.35
C GLN A 347 8.90 -2.64 1.15
N ALA A 348 9.37 -3.87 1.32
CA ALA A 348 8.69 -4.88 2.13
C ALA A 348 8.64 -4.47 3.62
N TRP A 349 9.73 -3.92 4.15
CA TRP A 349 9.79 -3.43 5.53
C TRP A 349 8.93 -2.18 5.75
N VAL A 350 8.93 -1.24 4.80
CA VAL A 350 8.05 -0.06 4.81
C VAL A 350 6.61 -0.50 4.92
N TRP A 351 6.21 -1.51 4.14
CA TRP A 351 4.85 -2.04 4.18
C TRP A 351 4.51 -2.71 5.52
N ALA A 352 5.43 -3.52 6.05
CA ALA A 352 5.26 -4.17 7.35
C ALA A 352 5.11 -3.16 8.49
N GLU A 353 6.00 -2.16 8.55
CA GLU A 353 6.00 -1.14 9.59
C GLU A 353 4.79 -0.21 9.46
N PHE A 354 4.43 0.18 8.23
CA PHE A 354 3.21 0.95 7.98
C PHE A 354 1.95 0.21 8.47
N ASN A 355 1.83 -1.09 8.18
CA ASN A 355 0.69 -1.89 8.65
C ASN A 355 0.65 -2.02 10.17
N ARG A 356 1.82 -2.19 10.80
CA ARG A 356 1.95 -2.22 12.25
C ARG A 356 1.46 -0.92 12.86
N GLU A 357 1.94 0.22 12.39
CA GLU A 357 1.53 1.55 12.86
C GLU A 357 0.03 1.79 12.65
N ARG A 358 -0.50 1.40 11.49
CA ARG A 358 -1.94 1.50 11.19
C ARG A 358 -2.77 0.66 12.17
N TRP A 359 -2.33 -0.55 12.49
CA TRP A 359 -2.97 -1.42 13.47
C TRP A 359 -2.93 -0.82 14.87
N ILE A 360 -1.78 -0.32 15.32
CA ILE A 360 -1.63 0.34 16.63
C ILE A 360 -2.63 1.50 16.75
N ARG A 361 -2.67 2.40 15.76
CA ARG A 361 -3.61 3.53 15.75
C ARG A 361 -5.07 3.08 15.80
N LYS A 362 -5.42 2.00 15.10
CA LYS A 362 -6.78 1.43 15.13
C LYS A 362 -7.13 0.94 16.53
N VAL A 363 -6.25 0.16 17.16
CA VAL A 363 -6.47 -0.37 18.52
C VAL A 363 -6.56 0.75 19.55
N SER A 364 -5.66 1.74 19.50
CA SER A 364 -5.67 2.89 20.41
C SER A 364 -6.98 3.68 20.34
N ARG A 365 -7.53 3.89 19.13
CA ARG A 365 -8.84 4.56 18.95
C ARG A 365 -9.99 3.76 19.56
N THR A 366 -10.00 2.45 19.38
CA THR A 366 -11.03 1.58 19.96
C THR A 366 -10.99 1.63 21.48
N LEU A 367 -9.80 1.50 22.09
CA LEU A 367 -9.62 1.55 23.54
C LEU A 367 -10.02 2.90 24.14
N GLN A 368 -9.65 4.01 23.49
CA GLN A 368 -10.09 5.35 23.92
C GLN A 368 -11.61 5.51 23.86
N THR A 369 -12.25 4.96 22.83
CA THR A 369 -13.71 5.03 22.67
C THR A 369 -14.43 4.20 23.73
N GLU A 370 -13.87 3.07 24.14
CA GLU A 370 -14.42 2.23 25.22
C GLU A 370 -14.20 2.83 26.61
N LEU A 371 -13.09 3.52 26.84
CA LEU A 371 -12.81 4.25 28.08
C LEU A 371 -13.73 5.46 28.28
N ILE A 372 -14.14 6.14 27.20
CA ILE A 372 -15.08 7.28 27.27
C ILE A 372 -16.53 6.81 27.53
N LYS A 373 -16.84 5.56 27.22
CA LYS A 373 -18.18 4.98 27.42
C LYS A 373 -18.38 4.35 28.82
N LYS A 374 -17.32 4.22 29.61
CA LYS A 374 -17.36 3.81 31.01
C LYS A 374 -17.26 5.03 31.90
#